data_AF-W1Y207-F1
#
_entry.id   AF-W1Y207-F1
#
_cell.length_a   1.000
_cell.length_b   1.000
_cell.length_c   1.000
_cell.angle_alpha   90.00
_cell.angle_beta   90.00
_cell.angle_gamma   90.00
#
_symmetry.space_group_name_H-M   'P 1'
#
loop_
_entity.id
_entity.type
_entity.pdbx_description
1 polymer ?
#
loop_
_entity_poly.entity_id
_entity_poly.type
_entity_poly.pdbx_seq_one_letter_code
_entity_poly.pdbx_strand_id
1 'polypeptide(L)'
;GEESWLIGGQIIRGRHDDEQTLLRGDEGINKTYTRRNGAEMSVSRICWDTGGIDPTIVYERSKKHGLFRVIPIKGASVYGKPVASMPRKRNKNG
;
A
#
# COMPACT_ATOMS: atom_id res chain seq x y z
N GLY A 1 8.70 -7.13 -19.84
CA GLY A 1 7.46 -6.99 -19.06
C GLY A 1 7.80 -7.34 -17.64
N GLU A 2 7.34 -6.57 -16.67
CA GLU A 2 7.37 -7.02 -15.28
C GLU A 2 6.31 -8.11 -15.15
N GLU A 3 6.75 -9.35 -14.91
CA GLU A 3 5.81 -10.43 -14.65
C GLU A 3 5.19 -10.21 -13.27
N SER A 4 3.85 -10.21 -13.21
CA SER A 4 3.09 -10.00 -12.00
C SER A 4 2.11 -11.16 -11.80
N TRP A 5 2.05 -11.69 -10.59
CA TRP A 5 1.10 -12.74 -10.22
C TRP A 5 0.37 -12.37 -8.93
N LEU A 6 -0.90 -12.77 -8.84
CA LEU A 6 -1.69 -12.65 -7.62
C LEU A 6 -1.36 -13.80 -6.67
N ILE A 7 -0.83 -13.50 -5.49
CA ILE A 7 -0.52 -14.50 -4.45
C ILE A 7 -1.74 -14.73 -3.51
N GLY A 8 -2.59 -13.71 -3.34
CA GLY A 8 -3.79 -13.80 -2.53
C GLY A 8 -4.51 -12.45 -2.41
N GLY A 9 -5.68 -12.47 -1.78
CA GLY A 9 -6.49 -11.27 -1.53
C GLY A 9 -7.15 -11.31 -0.17
N GLN A 10 -7.41 -10.13 0.40
CA GLN A 10 -8.08 -9.97 1.68
C GLN A 10 -9.01 -8.76 1.62
N ILE A 11 -10.20 -8.90 2.20
CA ILE A 11 -11.15 -7.80 2.33
C ILE A 11 -11.28 -7.47 3.82
N ILE A 12 -10.92 -6.24 4.18
CA ILE A 12 -11.08 -5.72 5.54
C ILE A 12 -12.32 -4.82 5.53
N ARG A 13 -13.41 -5.32 6.12
CA ARG A 13 -14.63 -4.53 6.32
C ARG A 13 -14.47 -3.65 7.55
N GLY A 14 -14.94 -2.40 7.45
CA GLY A 14 -14.88 -1.39 8.51
C GLY A 14 -14.89 0.03 7.94
N ARG A 15 -14.84 1.05 8.82
CA ARG A 15 -14.63 2.44 8.40
C ARG A 15 -13.14 2.71 8.23
N HIS A 16 -12.78 3.56 7.28
CA HIS A 16 -11.37 3.83 6.95
C HIS A 16 -10.64 4.66 8.00
N ASP A 17 -11.38 5.36 8.87
CA ASP A 17 -10.91 6.18 9.98
C ASP A 17 -10.95 5.45 11.34
N ASP A 18 -11.45 4.21 11.37
CA ASP A 18 -11.52 3.41 12.57
C ASP A 18 -10.17 2.70 12.85
N GLU A 19 -9.63 2.88 14.05
CA GLU A 19 -8.32 2.36 14.44
C GLU A 19 -8.29 0.82 14.39
N GLN A 20 -9.37 0.14 14.77
CA GLN A 20 -9.44 -1.33 14.70
C GLN A 20 -9.35 -1.83 13.25
N THR A 21 -10.02 -1.14 12.33
CA THR A 21 -9.94 -1.41 10.90
C THR A 21 -8.52 -1.18 10.37
N LEU A 22 -7.87 -0.10 10.79
CA LEU A 22 -6.50 0.24 10.40
C LEU A 22 -5.47 -0.75 10.95
N LEU A 23 -5.62 -1.23 12.20
CA LEU A 23 -4.73 -2.24 12.79
C LEU A 23 -4.76 -3.57 12.00
N ARG A 24 -5.94 -3.99 11.54
CA ARG A 24 -6.06 -5.15 10.65
C ARG A 24 -5.42 -4.90 9.28
N GLY A 25 -5.40 -3.66 8.81
CA GLY A 25 -4.65 -3.24 7.63
C GLY A 25 -3.14 -3.36 7.86
N ASP A 26 -2.67 -2.92 9.02
CA ASP A 26 -1.28 -3.02 9.44
C ASP A 26 -0.79 -4.49 9.50
N GLU A 27 -1.65 -5.42 9.92
CA GLU A 27 -1.36 -6.87 9.86
C GLU A 27 -1.14 -7.32 8.41
N GLY A 28 -1.99 -6.89 7.48
CA GLY A 28 -1.83 -7.19 6.05
C GLY A 28 -0.51 -6.64 5.47
N ILE A 29 -0.11 -5.44 5.89
CA ILE A 29 1.16 -4.81 5.50
C ILE A 29 2.37 -5.62 5.97
N ASN A 30 2.29 -6.20 7.16
CA ASN A 30 3.38 -6.95 7.80
C ASN A 30 3.33 -8.45 7.53
N LYS A 31 2.42 -8.90 6.67
CA LYS A 31 2.27 -10.31 6.32
C LYS A 31 3.53 -10.87 5.66
N THR A 32 3.87 -12.10 6.03
CA THR A 32 4.87 -12.93 5.36
C THR A 32 4.19 -14.06 4.59
N TYR A 33 4.88 -14.54 3.55
CA TYR A 33 4.42 -15.62 2.69
C TYR A 33 5.49 -16.72 2.65
N THR A 34 5.09 -17.97 2.77
CA THR A 34 6.01 -19.10 2.70
C THR A 34 6.06 -19.64 1.27
N ARG A 35 7.26 -19.75 0.71
CA ARG A 35 7.50 -20.39 -0.59
C ARG A 35 7.39 -21.91 -0.45
N ARG A 36 7.21 -22.60 -1.58
CA ARG A 36 7.21 -24.08 -1.64
C ARG A 36 8.45 -24.72 -1.02
N ASN A 37 9.60 -24.04 -1.08
CA ASN A 37 10.86 -24.52 -0.50
C ASN A 37 11.03 -24.18 1.00
N GLY A 38 9.99 -23.68 1.67
CA GLY A 38 10.02 -23.32 3.10
C GLY A 38 10.59 -21.94 3.41
N ALA A 39 11.13 -21.21 2.43
CA ALA A 39 11.65 -19.86 2.66
C ALA A 39 10.52 -18.85 2.87
N GLU A 40 10.67 -17.96 3.85
CA GLU A 40 9.75 -16.85 4.07
C GLU A 40 10.06 -15.66 3.15
N MET A 41 9.01 -15.00 2.68
CA MET A 41 9.04 -13.76 1.92
C MET A 41 8.20 -12.71 2.63
N SER A 42 8.80 -11.57 2.95
CA SER A 42 8.07 -10.39 3.42
C SER A 42 7.62 -9.49 2.27
N VAL A 43 6.58 -8.70 2.49
CA VAL A 43 6.19 -7.63 1.56
C VAL A 43 7.22 -6.49 1.60
N SER A 44 7.90 -6.26 0.48
CA SER A 44 8.93 -5.22 0.36
C SER A 44 8.36 -3.83 0.11
N ARG A 45 7.27 -3.74 -0.67
CA ARG A 45 6.66 -2.47 -1.07
C ARG A 45 5.15 -2.60 -1.24
N ILE A 46 4.46 -1.54 -0.86
CA ILE A 46 3.00 -1.45 -0.86
C ILE A 46 2.60 -0.12 -1.47
N CYS A 47 1.60 -0.16 -2.34
CA CYS A 47 0.90 1.01 -2.82
C CYS A 47 -0.41 1.13 -2.03
N TRP A 48 -0.57 2.22 -1.28
CA TRP A 48 -1.82 2.50 -0.57
C TRP A 48 -2.55 3.64 -1.29
N ASP A 49 -3.70 3.33 -1.89
CA ASP A 49 -4.48 4.33 -2.60
C ASP A 49 -5.20 5.29 -1.65
N THR A 50 -5.07 6.59 -1.93
CA THR A 50 -5.75 7.64 -1.16
C THR A 50 -7.14 7.99 -1.74
N GLY A 51 -7.61 7.28 -2.77
CA GLY A 51 -8.88 7.57 -3.41
C GLY A 51 -10.07 7.29 -2.50
N GLY A 52 -10.97 8.26 -2.35
CA GLY A 52 -12.24 8.07 -1.64
C GLY A 52 -12.15 8.04 -0.11
N ILE A 53 -10.99 8.33 0.47
CA ILE A 53 -10.77 8.46 1.93
C ILE A 53 -9.96 9.71 2.25
N ASP A 54 -9.90 10.13 3.51
CA ASP A 54 -9.02 11.21 3.94
C ASP A 54 -7.55 10.82 3.69
N PRO A 55 -6.80 11.56 2.84
CA PRO A 55 -5.40 11.25 2.53
C PRO A 55 -4.48 11.30 3.76
N THR A 56 -4.84 12.07 4.79
CA THR A 56 -4.03 12.21 6.02
C THR A 56 -3.82 10.85 6.70
N ILE A 57 -4.85 10.01 6.76
CA ILE A 57 -4.80 8.66 7.33
C ILE A 57 -3.73 7.83 6.62
N VAL A 58 -3.70 7.87 5.28
CA VAL A 58 -2.72 7.13 4.47
C VAL A 58 -1.31 7.69 4.68
N TYR A 59 -1.16 9.01 4.75
CA TYR A 59 0.15 9.64 4.98
C TYR A 59 0.71 9.29 6.37
N GLU A 60 -0.11 9.31 7.40
CA GLU A 60 0.29 8.95 8.76
C GLU A 60 0.68 7.47 8.86
N ARG A 61 -0.13 6.58 8.29
CA ARG A 61 0.20 5.14 8.23
C ARG A 61 1.44 4.86 7.40
N SER A 62 1.63 5.57 6.29
CA SER A 62 2.84 5.44 5.46
C SER A 62 4.10 5.84 6.24
N LYS A 63 4.03 6.91 7.04
CA LYS A 63 5.13 7.30 7.94
C LYS A 63 5.39 6.25 9.01
N LYS A 64 4.34 5.69 9.62
CA LYS A 64 4.42 4.64 10.66
C LYS A 64 5.14 3.38 10.15
N HIS A 65 4.82 2.91 8.95
CA HIS A 65 5.36 1.66 8.38
C HIS A 65 6.62 1.83 7.53
N GLY A 66 7.03 3.07 7.30
CA GLY A 66 8.19 3.45 6.50
C GLY A 66 7.79 3.98 5.13
N LEU A 67 8.15 5.24 4.87
CA LEU A 67 7.75 5.99 3.67
C LEU A 67 8.15 5.32 2.33
N PHE A 68 9.25 4.57 2.32
CA PHE A 68 9.70 3.86 1.12
C PHE A 68 9.09 2.46 0.96
N ARG A 69 8.47 1.94 2.04
CA ARG A 69 7.79 0.65 2.09
C ARG A 69 6.31 0.79 1.77
N VAL A 70 5.63 1.77 2.37
CA VAL A 70 4.21 2.07 2.10
C VAL A 70 4.13 3.40 1.38
N ILE A 71 3.77 3.37 0.11
CA ILE A 71 3.74 4.52 -0.78
C ILE A 71 2.28 4.94 -0.98
N PRO A 72 1.90 6.16 -0.57
CA PRO A 72 0.64 6.74 -0.97
C PRO A 72 0.59 6.88 -2.49
N ILE A 73 -0.43 6.32 -3.12
CA ILE A 73 -0.70 6.49 -4.54
C ILE A 73 -2.06 7.12 -4.74
N LYS A 74 -2.27 7.66 -5.95
CA LYS A 74 -3.57 8.12 -6.41
C LYS A 74 -3.74 7.75 -7.86
N GLY A 75 -4.87 7.12 -8.18
CA GLY A 75 -5.24 6.82 -9.56
C GLY A 75 -5.22 8.06 -10.45
N ALA A 76 -4.73 7.90 -11.69
CA ALA A 76 -4.79 8.96 -12.68
C ALA A 76 -6.24 9.16 -13.14
N SER A 77 -6.72 10.41 -13.10
CA SER A 77 -8.06 10.77 -13.57
C SER A 77 -8.15 10.91 -15.10
N VAL A 78 -7.03 10.80 -15.81
CA VAL A 78 -6.92 11.04 -17.26
C VAL A 78 -6.42 9.79 -17.95
N TYR A 79 -7.13 9.36 -18.98
CA TYR A 79 -6.79 8.22 -19.82
C TYR A 79 -5.49 8.46 -20.61
N GLY A 80 -4.71 7.41 -20.85
CA GLY A 80 -3.48 7.46 -21.65
C GLY A 80 -2.21 7.92 -20.90
N LYS A 81 -2.29 8.18 -19.58
CA LYS A 81 -1.08 8.40 -18.78
C LYS A 81 -0.29 7.10 -18.56
N PRO A 82 1.04 7.17 -18.39
CA PRO A 82 1.85 6.01 -18.02
C PRO A 82 1.30 5.29 -16.80
N VAL A 83 1.35 3.95 -16.83
CA VAL A 83 0.78 3.07 -15.80
C VAL A 83 1.39 3.32 -14.41
N ALA A 84 2.66 3.75 -14.33
CA ALA A 84 3.31 4.13 -13.08
C ALA A 84 4.19 5.36 -13.27
N SER A 85 4.04 6.35 -12.38
CA SER A 85 4.92 7.51 -12.28
C SER A 85 5.41 7.67 -10.84
N MET A 86 6.59 7.16 -10.53
CA MET A 86 7.16 7.31 -9.19
C MET A 86 7.59 8.77 -8.96
N PRO A 87 7.13 9.44 -7.88
CA PRO A 87 7.58 10.79 -7.56
C PRO A 87 9.08 10.80 -7.28
N ARG A 88 9.83 11.66 -7.97
CA ARG A 88 11.28 11.85 -7.72
C ARG A 88 11.58 12.85 -6.61
N LYS A 89 10.59 13.65 -6.20
CA LYS A 89 10.72 14.70 -5.18
C LYS A 89 9.74 14.46 -4.05
N ARG A 90 10.21 14.67 -2.81
CA ARG A 90 9.40 14.62 -1.60
C ARG A 90 8.41 15.78 -1.57
N ASN A 91 7.17 15.53 -1.17
CA ASN A 91 6.18 16.60 -1.00
C ASN A 91 6.21 17.13 0.46
N LYS A 92 5.40 18.15 0.80
CA LYS A 92 5.35 18.71 2.17
C LYS A 92 4.90 17.71 3.23
N ASN A 93 4.16 16.69 2.84
CA ASN A 93 3.52 15.73 3.73
C ASN A 93 4.32 14.43 3.88
N GLY A 94 5.45 14.29 3.17
CA GLY A 94 6.22 13.05 3.03
C GLY A 94 6.08 12.52 1.62
#